data_AF-X0TWE4-F1
#
_entry.id   AF-X0TWE4-F1
#
_cell.length_a   1.000
_cell.length_b   1.000
_cell.length_c   1.000
_cell.angle_alpha   90.00
_cell.angle_beta   90.00
_cell.angle_gamma   90.00
#
_symmetry.space_group_name_H-M   'P 1'
#
loop_
_entity.id
_entity.type
_entity.pdbx_description
1 polymer ?
#
loop_
_entity_poly.entity_id
_entity_poly.type
_entity_poly.pdbx_seq_one_letter_code
_entity_poly.pdbx_strand_id
1 'polypeptide(L)' 'MLITDTSIRNRTTVAVLGLIIILMGGYSYLSLPREAFPDIPIPHILVSTAYEGVSPQDIETS' A
#
# COMPACT_ATOMS: atom_id res chain seq x y z
N MET A 1 25.50 14.26 28.32
CA MET A 1 24.33 14.41 27.42
C MET A 1 23.22 13.55 28.00
N LEU A 2 22.08 14.14 28.39
CA LEU A 2 21.06 13.49 29.23
C LEU A 2 20.54 12.15 28.66
N ILE A 3 20.34 12.07 27.34
CA ILE A 3 19.88 10.86 26.64
C ILE A 3 20.98 9.78 26.62
N THR A 4 22.22 10.18 26.30
CA THR A 4 23.38 9.28 26.21
C THR A 4 23.73 8.69 27.57
N ASP A 5 23.77 9.53 28.62
CA ASP A 5 24.10 9.11 29.98
C ASP A 5 23.06 8.12 30.53
N THR A 6 21.77 8.37 30.26
CA THR A 6 20.67 7.49 30.67
C THR A 6 20.68 6.17 29.89
N SER A 7 20.99 6.21 28.60
CA SER A 7 21.09 5.02 27.74
C SER A 7 22.24 4.10 28.16
N ILE A 8 23.38 4.67 28.54
CA ILE A 8 24.55 3.90 29.02
C ILE A 8 24.27 3.28 30.39
N ARG A 9 23.62 4.02 31.30
CA ARG A 9 23.27 3.51 32.63
C ARG A 9 22.29 2.34 32.57
N ASN A 10 21.35 2.36 31.62
CA ASN A 10 20.33 1.33 31.43
C ASN A 10 20.60 0.44 30.20
N ARG A 11 21.86 0.02 30.02
CA ARG A 11 22.32 -0.78 28.86
C ARG A 11 21.49 -2.04 28.57
N THR A 12 20.99 -2.72 29.60
CA THR A 12 20.17 -3.93 29.46
C THR A 12 18.81 -3.61 28.86
N THR A 13 18.15 -2.55 29.35
CA THR A 13 16.88 -2.06 28.80
C THR A 13 17.03 -1.66 27.34
N VAL A 14 18.10 -0.93 26.99
CA VAL A 14 18.37 -0.52 25.60
C VAL A 14 18.59 -1.74 24.70
N ALA A 15 19.34 -2.75 25.15
CA ALA A 15 19.56 -3.98 24.40
C ALA A 15 18.27 -4.78 24.18
N VAL A 16 17.42 -4.89 25.20
CA VAL A 16 16.11 -5.56 25.09
C VAL A 16 15.18 -4.81 24.14
N LEU A 17 15.13 -3.47 24.23
CA LEU A 17 14.36 -2.64 23.30
C LEU A 17 14.84 -2.83 21.85
N GLY A 18 16.16 -2.85 21.63
CA GLY A 18 16.74 -3.13 20.32
C GLY A 18 16.35 -4.51 19.79
N LEU A 19 16.38 -5.54 20.63
CA LEU A 19 15.96 -6.89 20.26
C LEU A 19 14.48 -6.93 19.86
N ILE A 20 13.60 -6.26 20.62
CA ILE A 20 12.17 -6.19 20.31
C ILE A 20 11.94 -5.51 18.96
N ILE A 21 12.65 -4.41 18.68
CA ILE A 21 12.55 -3.68 17.41
C ILE A 21 12.96 -4.58 16.24
N ILE A 22 14.05 -5.36 16.39
CA ILE A 22 14.51 -6.29 15.35
C ILE A 22 13.47 -7.38 15.09
N LEU A 23 12.89 -7.96 16.15
CA LEU A 23 11.86 -9.00 16.03
C LEU A 23 10.58 -8.47 15.36
N MET A 24 10.09 -7.30 15.79
CA MET A 24 8.94 -6.64 15.16
C MET A 24 9.22 -6.26 13.70
N GLY A 25 10.41 -5.73 13.41
CA GLY A 25 10.81 -5.38 12.05
C GLY A 25 10.89 -6.61 11.15
N GLY A 26 11.45 -7.72 11.65
CA GLY A 26 11.50 -8.99 10.95
C GLY A 26 10.10 -9.56 10.68
N TYR A 27 9.21 -9.53 11.68
CA TYR A 27 7.81 -9.92 11.49
C TYR A 27 7.12 -9.06 10.43
N SER A 28 7.25 -7.74 10.52
CA SER A 28 6.66 -6.80 9.56
C SER A 28 7.18 -7.01 8.14
N TYR A 29 8.46 -7.36 7.99
CA TYR A 29 9.07 -7.63 6.68
C TYR A 29 8.53 -8.92 6.05
N LEU A 30 8.23 -9.94 6.86
CA LEU A 30 7.64 -11.20 6.41
C LEU A 30 6.14 -11.09 6.14
N SER A 31 5.43 -10.29 6.93
CA SER A 31 3.99 -10.10 6.79
C SER A 31 3.61 -9.15 5.66
N LEU A 32 4.56 -8.37 5.13
CA LEU A 32 4.28 -7.42 4.06
C LEU A 32 3.97 -8.18 2.76
N PRO A 33 2.71 -8.12 2.26
CA PRO A 33 2.38 -8.74 0.99
C PRO A 33 3.14 -8.00 -0.12
N ARG A 34 3.97 -8.74 -0.85
CA ARG A 34 4.69 -8.20 -1.99
C ARG A 34 3.79 -8.28 -3.21
N GLU A 35 3.19 -7.16 -3.57
CA GLU A 35 2.45 -7.07 -4.83
C GLU A 35 3.47 -6.87 -5.97
N ALA A 36 3.63 -7.90 -6.80
CA ALA A 36 4.48 -7.83 -7.99
C ALA A 36 3.85 -7.02 -9.13
N PHE A 37 2.53 -6.81 -9.06
CA PHE A 37 1.74 -6.06 -10.02
C PHE A 37 0.90 -5.07 -9.24
N PRO A 38 1.29 -3.80 -9.15
CA PRO A 38 0.41 -2.78 -8.61
C PRO A 38 -0.82 -2.72 -9.52
N ASP A 39 -2.00 -2.95 -8.96
CA ASP A 39 -3.25 -2.77 -9.68
C ASP A 39 -3.42 -1.28 -9.96
N ILE A 40 -3.19 -0.87 -11.20
CA ILE A 40 -3.47 0.48 -11.69
C ILE A 40 -4.86 0.36 -12.33
N PRO A 41 -5.96 0.61 -11.59
CA PRO A 41 -7.27 0.57 -12.20
C PRO A 41 -7.31 1.71 -13.23
N ILE A 42 -7.33 1.36 -14.52
CA ILE A 42 -7.65 2.31 -15.57
C ILE A 42 -9.17 2.50 -15.50
N PRO A 43 -9.69 3.66 -15.05
CA PRO A 43 -11.11 3.83 -14.86
C PRO A 43 -11.78 4.01 -16.22
N HIS A 44 -12.12 2.92 -16.88
CA HIS A 44 -12.96 2.94 -18.08
C HIS A 44 -14.43 2.91 -17.66
N ILE A 45 -15.11 4.04 -17.89
CA ILE A 45 -16.57 4.13 -17.75
C ILE A 45 -17.17 3.72 -19.08
N LEU A 46 -17.76 2.53 -19.15
CA LEU A 46 -18.51 2.08 -20.33
C LEU A 46 -19.95 2.59 -20.21
N VAL A 47 -20.31 3.59 -21.01
CA VAL A 47 -21.70 4.05 -21.14
C VAL A 47 -22.28 3.40 -22.39
N SER A 48 -23.28 2.53 -22.22
CA SER A 48 -24.02 1.93 -23.32
C SER A 48 -25.42 2.54 -23.36
N THR A 49 -25.76 3.16 -24.48
CA THR A 49 -27.11 3.66 -24.76
C THR A 49 -27.68 2.84 -25.90
N ALA A 50 -28.72 2.05 -25.61
CA ALA A 50 -29.47 1.35 -26.65
C ALA A 50 -30.56 2.29 -27.19
N TYR A 51 -30.52 2.56 -28.50
CA TYR A 51 -31.56 3.31 -29.20
C TYR A 51 -32.10 2.46 -30.34
N GLU A 52 -33.34 1.98 -30.16
CA GLU A 52 -33.98 1.01 -31.05
C GLU A 52 -34.63 1.71 -32.25
N GLY A 53 -34.41 1.19 -33.46
CA GLY A 53 -35.10 1.65 -34.66
C GLY A 53 -34.38 2.68 -35.54
N VAL A 54 -33.11 3.01 -35.26
CA VAL A 54 -32.29 3.86 -36.16
C VAL A 54 -31.09 3.11 -36.73
N SER A 55 -30.63 3.57 -37.90
CA SER A 55 -29.46 3.00 -38.55
C SER A 55 -28.20 3.28 -37.72
N PRO A 56 -27.21 2.35 -37.67
CA PRO A 56 -25.96 2.59 -36.95
C PRO A 56 -25.25 3.89 -37.37
N GLN A 57 -25.40 4.29 -38.64
CA GLN A 57 -24.82 5.52 -39.18
C GLN A 57 -25.41 6.79 -38.53
N ASP A 58 -26.69 6.77 -38.18
CA ASP A 58 -27.36 7.90 -37.51
C ASP A 58 -26.98 7.97 -36.01
N ILE A 59 -26.66 6.83 -35.38
CA ILE A 59 -26.23 6.74 -33.97
C ILE A 59 -24.83 7.32 -33.78
N GLU A 60 -23.91 7.07 -34.72
CA GLU A 60 -22.52 7.55 -34.63
C GLU A 60 -22.37 9.06 -34.91
N THR A 61 -23.35 9.66 -35.58
CA THR A 61 -23.31 11.08 -35.99
C THR A 61 -23.95 12.01 -34.95
N SER A 62 -24.68 11.47 -33.96
CA SER A 62 -25.41 12.26 -32.96
C SER A 62 -24.62 12.60 -31.70
#